data_AF-G0M927-F1
#
_entry.id   AF-G0M927-F1
#
_cell.length_a   1.000
_cell.length_b   1.000
_cell.length_c   1.000
_cell.angle_alpha   90.00
_cell.angle_beta   90.00
_cell.angle_gamma   90.00
#
_symmetry.space_group_name_H-M   'P 1'
#
loop_
_entity.id
_entity.type
_entity.pdbx_description
1 polymer ?
#
loop_
_entity_poly.entity_id
_entity_poly.type
_entity_poly.pdbx_seq_one_letter_code
_entity_poly.pdbx_strand_id
1 'polypeptide(L)'
;MDKKISISQFRPSIEVDGCPAWDEDKWAEIRIGDAHLQTMAACPRCVMTTVDPETAEKSGENQPLKAMRGFRVAPEGSMRKMYLDNPIFGVYAGLVKGAYIHVGQTVWVKYKPCAF
;
A
#
# COMPACT_ATOMS: atom_id res chain seq x y z
N MET A 1 17.35 18.77 2.76
CA MET A 1 16.01 19.14 3.28
C MET A 1 14.99 18.45 2.40
N ASP A 2 14.31 17.50 3.01
CA ASP A 2 13.56 16.40 2.40
C ASP A 2 12.42 16.88 1.50
N LYS A 3 12.49 16.51 0.21
CA LYS A 3 11.37 16.66 -0.72
C LYS A 3 10.19 15.86 -0.14
N LYS A 4 9.09 16.53 0.18
CA LYS A 4 7.92 15.92 0.83
C LYS A 4 7.35 14.84 -0.10
N ILE A 5 7.31 13.61 0.38
CA ILE A 5 6.75 12.48 -0.37
C ILE A 5 5.23 12.53 -0.25
N SER A 6 4.54 12.44 -1.38
CA SER A 6 3.07 12.41 -1.44
C SER A 6 2.55 10.99 -1.67
N ILE A 7 1.36 10.70 -1.15
CA ILE A 7 0.67 9.41 -1.39
C ILE A 7 0.46 9.14 -2.89
N SER A 8 0.34 10.20 -3.71
CA SER A 8 0.21 10.11 -5.16
C SER A 8 1.38 9.39 -5.85
N GLN A 9 2.58 9.41 -5.25
CA GLN A 9 3.74 8.65 -5.75
C GLN A 9 3.53 7.13 -5.66
N PHE A 10 2.69 6.68 -4.72
CA PHE A 10 2.34 5.27 -4.52
C PHE A 10 1.10 4.84 -5.30
N ARG A 11 0.37 5.80 -5.89
CA ARG A 11 -0.77 5.58 -6.80
C ARG A 11 -1.84 4.61 -6.26
N PRO A 12 -2.32 4.76 -5.01
CA PRO A 12 -3.45 3.96 -4.55
C PRO A 12 -4.74 4.38 -5.26
N SER A 13 -5.69 3.44 -5.37
CA SER A 13 -7.06 3.77 -5.80
C SER A 13 -7.94 4.19 -4.61
N ILE A 14 -7.64 3.67 -3.42
CA ILE A 14 -8.35 3.95 -2.16
C ILE A 14 -7.29 4.25 -1.11
N GLU A 15 -7.40 5.40 -0.47
CA GLU A 15 -6.64 5.79 0.71
C GLU A 15 -7.57 5.75 1.92
N VAL A 16 -7.10 5.17 3.03
CA VAL A 16 -7.86 5.01 4.27
C VAL A 16 -7.11 5.72 5.37
N ASP A 17 -7.79 6.58 6.12
CA ASP A 17 -7.27 7.28 7.29
C ASP A 17 -7.74 6.62 8.60
N GLY A 18 -7.29 7.15 9.74
CA GLY A 18 -7.75 6.70 11.06
C GLY A 18 -7.24 5.32 11.50
N CYS A 19 -6.31 4.71 10.78
CA CYS A 19 -5.67 3.44 11.16
C CYS A 19 -4.20 3.61 11.58
N PRO A 20 -3.63 2.69 12.38
CA PRO A 20 -2.20 2.67 12.66
C PRO A 20 -1.36 2.54 11.38
N ALA A 21 -0.09 2.91 11.47
CA ALA A 21 0.84 2.73 10.36
C ALA A 21 0.91 1.25 9.93
N TRP A 22 0.78 1.05 8.62
CA TRP A 22 0.88 -0.27 7.96
C TRP A 22 -0.19 -1.29 8.39
N ASP A 23 -1.30 -0.83 8.98
CA ASP A 23 -2.33 -1.74 9.45
C ASP A 23 -2.98 -2.54 8.30
N GLU A 24 -2.92 -2.00 7.07
CA GLU A 24 -3.42 -2.65 5.86
C GLU A 24 -2.76 -4.00 5.56
N ASP A 25 -1.52 -4.20 6.02
CA ASP A 25 -0.81 -5.48 5.89
C ASP A 25 -1.59 -6.64 6.54
N LYS A 26 -2.43 -6.33 7.55
CA LYS A 26 -3.17 -7.31 8.35
C LYS A 26 -4.63 -7.47 7.91
N TRP A 27 -5.12 -6.70 6.95
CA TRP A 27 -6.53 -6.77 6.53
C TRP A 27 -6.76 -7.97 5.62
N ALA A 28 -7.81 -8.75 5.88
CA ALA A 28 -8.25 -9.86 5.04
C ALA A 28 -9.41 -9.44 4.13
N GLU A 29 -10.38 -8.70 4.67
CA GLU A 29 -11.55 -8.21 3.94
C GLU A 29 -11.78 -6.73 4.30
N ILE A 30 -12.28 -5.97 3.32
CA ILE A 30 -12.56 -4.54 3.44
C ILE A 30 -14.01 -4.32 2.98
N ARG A 31 -14.78 -3.58 3.79
CA ARG A 31 -16.16 -3.19 3.50
C ARG A 31 -16.28 -1.67 3.55
N ILE A 32 -16.87 -1.10 2.51
CA ILE A 32 -17.11 0.34 2.37
C ILE A 32 -18.52 0.51 1.84
N GLY A 33 -19.47 0.87 2.72
CA GLY A 33 -20.90 0.77 2.40
C GLY A 33 -21.25 -0.66 1.94
N ASP A 34 -21.86 -0.78 0.76
CA ASP A 34 -22.21 -2.06 0.16
C ASP A 34 -21.07 -2.75 -0.60
N ALA A 35 -19.95 -2.06 -0.81
CA ALA A 35 -18.80 -2.62 -1.51
C ALA A 35 -18.07 -3.65 -0.62
N HIS A 36 -17.61 -4.72 -1.25
CA HIS A 36 -16.80 -5.74 -0.61
C HIS A 36 -15.55 -6.02 -1.40
N LEU A 37 -14.40 -5.88 -0.75
CA LEU A 37 -13.10 -6.22 -1.31
C LEU A 37 -12.40 -7.25 -0.43
N GLN A 38 -11.62 -8.12 -1.06
CA GLN A 38 -10.76 -9.09 -0.41
C GLN A 38 -9.29 -8.73 -0.66
N THR A 39 -8.48 -8.68 0.39
CA THR A 39 -7.03 -8.47 0.25
C THR A 39 -6.38 -9.69 -0.37
N MET A 40 -5.63 -9.50 -1.45
CA MET A 40 -5.02 -10.60 -2.22
C MET A 40 -3.51 -10.69 -1.97
N ALA A 41 -2.80 -9.57 -1.98
CA ALA A 41 -1.34 -9.55 -1.87
C ALA A 41 -0.82 -8.19 -1.40
N ALA A 42 0.38 -8.20 -0.82
CA ALA A 42 1.17 -6.99 -0.59
C ALA A 42 1.59 -6.34 -1.92
N CYS A 43 1.75 -5.01 -1.94
CA CYS A 43 2.23 -4.28 -3.10
C CYS A 43 3.75 -3.99 -2.98
N PRO A 44 4.61 -4.73 -3.70
CA PRO A 44 6.03 -4.41 -3.77
C PRO A 44 6.22 -3.11 -4.55
N ARG A 45 6.98 -2.18 -4.00
CA ARG A 45 7.23 -0.86 -4.60
C ARG A 45 8.44 -0.88 -5.49
N CYS A 46 8.28 -0.27 -6.65
CA CYS A 46 9.30 -0.15 -7.68
C CYS A 46 9.77 1.30 -7.84
N VAL A 47 10.65 1.51 -8.81
CA VAL A 47 11.25 2.81 -9.16
C VAL A 47 10.22 3.91 -9.48
N MET A 48 9.00 3.55 -9.89
CA MET A 48 7.96 4.53 -10.21
C MET A 48 7.59 5.42 -9.02
N THR A 49 7.75 4.92 -7.79
CA THR A 49 7.56 5.72 -6.58
C THR A 49 8.55 6.88 -6.46
N THR A 50 9.65 6.84 -7.19
CA THR A 50 10.70 7.89 -7.17
C THR A 50 10.44 9.03 -8.16
N VAL A 51 9.37 8.94 -8.96
CA VAL A 51 8.98 9.99 -9.90
C VAL A 51 8.04 10.95 -9.19
N ASP A 52 8.35 12.23 -9.27
CA ASP A 52 7.50 13.30 -8.77
C ASP A 52 6.27 13.47 -9.69
N PRO A 53 5.04 13.39 -9.17
CA PRO A 53 3.83 13.46 -9.99
C PRO A 53 3.55 14.83 -10.61
N GLU A 54 4.06 15.91 -10.04
CA GLU A 54 3.83 17.29 -10.52
C GLU A 54 4.83 17.68 -11.62
N THR A 55 6.08 17.24 -11.47
CA THR A 55 7.19 17.62 -12.36
C THR A 55 7.56 16.52 -13.37
N ALA A 56 7.08 15.30 -13.16
CA ALA A 56 7.50 14.09 -13.88
C ALA A 56 9.01 13.78 -13.78
N GLU A 57 9.72 14.43 -12.86
CA GLU A 57 11.15 14.23 -12.66
C GLU A 57 11.41 13.06 -11.70
N LYS A 58 12.42 12.25 -12.03
CA LYS A 58 12.88 11.17 -11.17
C LYS A 58 13.83 11.72 -10.10
N SER A 59 13.63 11.30 -8.85
CA SER A 59 14.54 11.60 -7.74
C SER A 59 15.96 11.09 -8.01
N GLY A 60 16.94 11.99 -8.02
CA GLY A 60 18.37 11.63 -8.12
C GLY A 60 18.85 10.72 -6.98
N GLU A 61 18.25 10.82 -5.79
CA GLU A 61 18.58 9.99 -4.62
C GLU A 61 17.77 8.68 -4.52
N ASN A 62 16.93 8.37 -5.52
CA ASN A 62 15.97 7.26 -5.50
C ASN A 62 15.03 7.25 -4.28
N GLN A 63 14.63 8.42 -3.75
CA GLN A 63 13.63 8.52 -2.69
C GLN A 63 12.22 8.45 -3.28
N PRO A 64 11.25 7.81 -2.58
CA PRO A 64 11.31 7.26 -1.22
C PRO A 64 11.85 5.82 -1.16
N LEU A 65 12.10 5.19 -2.30
CA LEU A 65 12.41 3.76 -2.40
C LEU A 65 13.66 3.39 -1.60
N LYS A 66 14.69 4.25 -1.59
CA LYS A 66 15.91 4.08 -0.80
C LYS A 66 15.61 3.99 0.70
N ALA A 67 14.82 4.91 1.24
CA ALA A 67 14.44 4.88 2.66
C ALA A 67 13.60 3.64 2.99
N MET A 68 12.61 3.32 2.16
CA MET A 68 11.71 2.18 2.41
C MET A 68 12.44 0.84 2.46
N ARG A 69 13.49 0.65 1.66
CA ARG A 69 14.33 -0.56 1.74
C ARG A 69 14.96 -0.78 3.11
N GLY A 70 15.13 0.27 3.91
CA GLY A 70 15.67 0.17 5.26
C GLY A 70 14.70 -0.43 6.29
N PHE A 71 13.39 -0.40 6.05
CA PHE A 71 12.40 -0.79 7.09
C PHE A 71 11.13 -1.50 6.58
N ARG A 72 10.91 -1.61 5.27
CA ARG A 72 9.70 -2.22 4.68
C ARG A 72 9.98 -3.41 3.76
N VAL A 73 11.14 -4.03 3.89
CA VAL A 73 11.43 -5.27 3.16
C VAL A 73 10.77 -6.44 3.88
N ALA A 74 10.25 -7.41 3.12
CA ALA A 74 9.65 -8.61 3.69
C ALA A 74 10.66 -9.39 4.56
N PRO A 75 10.23 -9.99 5.68
CA PRO A 75 11.10 -10.89 6.45
C PRO A 75 11.42 -12.15 5.64
N GLU A 76 12.51 -12.83 5.98
CA GLU A 76 12.92 -14.07 5.34
C GLU A 76 11.77 -15.10 5.28
N GLY A 77 11.52 -15.64 4.09
CA GLY A 77 10.34 -16.47 3.84
C GLY A 77 9.91 -16.48 2.38
N SER A 78 8.71 -17.00 2.11
CA SER A 78 8.12 -17.06 0.76
C SER A 78 7.97 -15.67 0.15
N MET A 79 7.50 -14.69 0.94
CA MET A 79 7.31 -13.31 0.50
C MET A 79 8.62 -12.64 0.11
N ARG A 80 9.69 -12.83 0.89
CA ARG A 80 11.04 -12.35 0.57
C ARG A 80 11.61 -12.95 -0.70
N LYS A 81 11.40 -14.25 -0.94
CA LYS A 81 11.79 -14.92 -2.20
C LYS A 81 11.02 -14.38 -3.40
N MET A 82 9.75 -14.00 -3.21
CA MET A 82 8.90 -13.48 -4.27
C MET A 82 9.20 -12.01 -4.61
N TYR A 83 9.38 -11.15 -3.60
CA TYR A 83 9.52 -9.71 -3.79
C TYR A 83 10.95 -9.20 -3.73
N LEU A 84 11.91 -10.05 -3.34
CA LEU A 84 13.32 -9.69 -3.17
C LEU A 84 13.44 -8.45 -2.27
N ASP A 85 14.33 -7.52 -2.61
CA ASP A 85 14.57 -6.25 -1.91
C ASP A 85 13.55 -5.14 -2.23
N ASN A 86 12.45 -5.45 -2.90
CA ASN A 86 11.41 -4.45 -3.12
C ASN A 86 10.62 -4.26 -1.81
N PRO A 87 10.61 -3.03 -1.26
CA PRO A 87 9.87 -2.77 -0.04
C PRO A 87 8.36 -2.79 -0.30
N ILE A 88 7.59 -3.14 0.72
CA ILE A 88 6.14 -3.32 0.65
C ILE A 88 5.44 -2.12 1.26
N PHE A 89 4.42 -1.61 0.57
CA PHE A 89 3.53 -0.61 1.15
C PHE A 89 2.20 -0.64 0.42
N GLY A 90 1.07 -0.66 1.13
CA GLY A 90 -0.23 -0.87 0.52
C GLY A 90 -0.46 -2.33 0.08
N VAL A 91 -1.73 -2.63 -0.20
CA VAL A 91 -2.20 -3.96 -0.56
C VAL A 91 -3.02 -3.92 -1.85
N TYR A 92 -2.92 -4.99 -2.63
CA TYR A 92 -3.85 -5.26 -3.71
C TYR A 92 -5.10 -5.92 -3.15
N ALA A 93 -6.25 -5.36 -3.47
CA ALA A 93 -7.56 -5.90 -3.10
C ALA A 93 -8.38 -6.20 -4.36
N GLY A 94 -9.02 -7.37 -4.38
CA GLY A 94 -9.93 -7.80 -5.42
C GLY A 94 -11.38 -7.49 -5.04
N LEU A 95 -12.22 -7.17 -6.04
CA LEU A 95 -13.63 -6.89 -5.82
C LEU A 95 -14.41 -8.20 -5.64
N VAL A 96 -15.09 -8.34 -4.50
CA VAL A 96 -16.04 -9.44 -4.25
C VAL A 96 -17.47 -9.00 -4.57
N LYS A 97 -17.83 -7.76 -4.22
CA LYS A 97 -19.12 -7.14 -4.56
C LYS A 97 -18.90 -5.66 -4.90
N GLY A 98 -19.33 -5.26 -6.10
CA GLY A 98 -19.31 -3.87 -6.55
C GLY A 98 -20.41 -3.04 -5.91
N ALA A 99 -20.07 -1.80 -5.54
CA ALA A 99 -20.99 -0.75 -5.18
C ALA A 99 -20.34 0.61 -5.38
N TYR A 100 -21.13 1.68 -5.31
CA TYR A 100 -20.62 3.04 -5.27
C TYR A 100 -20.01 3.34 -3.90
N ILE A 101 -18.82 3.91 -3.91
CA ILE A 101 -18.14 4.42 -2.72
C ILE A 101 -17.85 5.91 -2.88
N HIS A 102 -17.72 6.63 -1.78
CA HIS A 102 -17.34 8.04 -1.76
C HIS A 102 -16.39 8.34 -0.59
N VAL A 103 -15.67 9.45 -0.71
CA VAL A 103 -14.78 9.94 0.36
C VAL A 103 -15.60 10.26 1.62
N GLY A 104 -15.05 9.94 2.78
CA GLY A 104 -15.69 10.13 4.09
C GLY A 104 -16.58 8.99 4.57
N GLN A 105 -16.71 7.89 3.79
CA GLN A 105 -17.38 6.69 4.26
C GLN A 105 -16.54 5.93 5.28
N THR A 106 -17.22 5.35 6.28
CA THR A 106 -16.59 4.42 7.23
C THR A 106 -16.12 3.16 6.52
N VAL A 107 -14.87 2.78 6.79
CA VAL A 107 -14.26 1.54 6.31
C VAL A 107 -14.26 0.52 7.44
N TRP A 108 -14.87 -0.64 7.19
CA TRP A 108 -14.81 -1.78 8.12
C TRP A 108 -13.82 -2.80 7.59
N VAL A 109 -12.95 -3.29 8.47
CA VAL A 109 -11.93 -4.27 8.11
C VAL A 109 -12.08 -5.52 8.96
N LYS A 110 -11.93 -6.67 8.32
CA LYS A 110 -11.74 -7.94 9.01
C LYS A 110 -10.26 -8.27 8.95
N TYR A 111 -9.64 -8.47 10.10
CA TYR A 111 -8.23 -8.83 10.19
C TYR A 111 -8.00 -10.28 9.76
N LYS A 112 -6.80 -10.54 9.21
CA LYS A 112 -6.33 -11.89 8.93
C LYS A 112 -6.29 -12.70 10.23
N PRO A 113 -6.68 -13.99 10.19
CA PRO A 113 -6.69 -14.84 11.37
C PRO A 113 -5.28 -15.09 11.96
N CYS A 114 -4.22 -14.86 11.18
CA CYS A 114 -2.85 -14.81 11.67
C CYS A 114 -2.08 -13.67 10.96
N ALA A 115 -1.12 -13.05 11.64
CA ALA A 115 -0.36 -11.91 11.13
C ALA A 115 0.68 -12.27 10.05
N PHE A 116 0.87 -13.56 9.76
CA PHE A 116 1.87 -14.10 8.82
C PHE A 116 1.36 -15.39 8.17
#